data_AF-A0A958E4Z6-F1
#
_entry.id   AF-A0A958E4Z6-F1
#
_cell.length_a   1.000
_cell.length_b   1.000
_cell.length_c   1.000
_cell.angle_alpha   90.00
_cell.angle_beta   90.00
_cell.angle_gamma   90.00
#
_symmetry.space_group_name_H-M   'P 1'
#
loop_
_entity.id
_entity.type
_entity.pdbx_description
1 polymer ?
#
loop_
_entity_poly.entity_id
_entity_poly.type
_entity_poly.pdbx_seq_one_letter_code
_entity_poly.pdbx_strand_id
1 'polypeptide(L)'
;MAIAGGQVELSADKLIEFANHPLHDGDVRTLLICIAFTWFMALFPDVDTESRPRKMFHRAAFVAITILWYFNAYDLMALFALVAIAPLLHKHRGWTHAWPTPWFFALIFAVAWEYARVQQGWFRSFSWENVLDFLTLRWIFVAAIIAGHYTHLFLDLPVFSYFKRRLS
;
A
#
# COMPACT_ATOMS: atom_id res chain seq x y z
N MET A 1 25.00 11.00 35.61
CA MET A 1 23.74 10.77 34.88
C MET A 1 23.91 11.41 33.51
N ALA A 2 24.31 10.65 32.50
CA ALA A 2 24.56 11.14 31.15
C ALA A 2 23.60 10.40 30.20
N ILE A 3 22.75 11.16 29.53
CA ILE A 3 21.78 10.66 28.55
C ILE A 3 22.59 10.31 27.30
N ALA A 4 22.71 9.01 26.99
CA ALA A 4 23.31 8.53 25.76
C ALA A 4 22.36 8.83 24.60
N GLY A 5 22.41 10.07 24.11
CA GLY A 5 21.84 10.44 22.82
C GLY A 5 22.69 9.81 21.72
N GLY A 6 22.35 8.57 21.32
CA GLY A 6 22.92 7.96 20.12
C GLY A 6 22.53 8.79 18.92
N GLN A 7 23.45 9.62 18.44
CA GLN A 7 23.28 10.29 17.16
C GLN A 7 23.33 9.22 16.07
N VAL A 8 22.19 8.98 15.42
CA VAL A 8 22.14 8.20 14.19
C VAL A 8 22.89 9.00 13.14
N GLU A 9 24.21 8.75 13.01
CA GLU A 9 24.99 9.32 11.92
C GLU A 9 24.45 8.74 10.60
N LEU A 10 23.76 9.57 9.82
CA LEU A 10 23.48 9.32 8.41
C LEU A 10 24.82 9.34 7.65
N SER A 11 25.57 8.24 7.74
CA SER A 11 26.75 8.01 6.91
C SER A 11 26.32 7.95 5.44
N ALA A 12 27.08 8.62 4.58
CA ALA A 12 26.89 8.58 3.13
C ALA A 12 26.88 7.13 2.61
N ASP A 13 27.63 6.23 3.25
CA ASP A 13 27.70 4.82 2.89
C ASP A 13 26.36 4.11 3.17
N LYS A 14 25.68 4.45 4.26
CA LYS A 14 24.32 3.95 4.56
C LYS A 14 23.27 4.52 3.63
N LEU A 15 23.43 5.76 3.17
CA LEU A 15 22.54 6.36 2.16
C LEU A 15 22.75 5.72 0.78
N ILE A 16 24.01 5.42 0.44
CA ILE A 16 24.38 4.73 -0.80
C ILE A 16 23.91 3.27 -0.75
N GLU A 17 24.08 2.57 0.37
CA GLU A 17 23.49 1.25 0.62
C GLU A 17 21.96 1.31 0.52
N PHE A 18 21.30 2.25 1.20
CA PHE A 18 19.85 2.46 1.12
C PHE A 18 19.35 2.75 -0.31
N ALA A 19 20.11 3.51 -1.10
CA ALA A 19 19.80 3.82 -2.49
C ALA A 19 20.03 2.61 -3.42
N ASN A 20 21.05 1.79 -3.12
CA ASN A 20 21.44 0.66 -3.95
C ASN A 20 20.72 -0.64 -3.59
N HIS A 21 20.17 -0.79 -2.38
CA HIS A 21 19.62 -2.06 -1.87
C HIS A 21 18.25 -2.49 -2.45
N PRO A 22 17.33 -1.60 -2.88
CA PRO A 22 16.05 -2.02 -3.50
C PRO A 22 16.05 -1.99 -5.04
N LEU A 23 17.05 -1.35 -5.65
CA LEU A 23 17.17 -1.19 -7.11
C LEU A 23 18.18 -2.16 -7.73
N HIS A 24 18.91 -2.94 -6.93
CA HIS A 24 20.00 -3.78 -7.42
C HIS A 24 19.55 -4.84 -8.42
N ASP A 25 18.30 -5.30 -8.34
CA ASP A 25 17.74 -6.20 -9.32
C ASP A 25 16.58 -5.49 -10.01
N GLY A 26 16.74 -5.18 -11.31
CA GLY A 26 15.64 -4.87 -12.22
C GLY A 26 14.67 -6.03 -12.41
N ASP A 27 14.34 -6.73 -11.32
CA ASP A 27 13.41 -7.83 -11.25
C ASP A 27 12.03 -7.30 -11.62
N VAL A 28 11.56 -7.73 -12.78
CA VAL A 28 10.22 -7.45 -13.30
C VAL A 28 9.16 -7.68 -12.23
N ARG A 29 9.37 -8.65 -11.32
CA ARG A 29 8.48 -8.89 -10.18
C ARG A 29 8.37 -7.69 -9.25
N THR A 30 9.49 -7.06 -8.87
CA THR A 30 9.50 -5.87 -8.00
C THR A 30 8.74 -4.73 -8.67
N LEU A 31 8.98 -4.49 -9.96
CA LEU A 31 8.26 -3.47 -10.73
C LEU A 31 6.76 -3.76 -10.82
N LEU A 32 6.37 -5.00 -11.09
CA LEU A 32 4.96 -5.40 -11.14
C LEU A 32 4.27 -5.21 -9.78
N ILE A 33 4.94 -5.51 -8.67
CA ILE A 33 4.41 -5.29 -7.32
C ILE A 33 4.27 -3.79 -7.04
N CYS A 34 5.27 -2.96 -7.39
CA CYS A 34 5.17 -1.51 -7.26
C CYS A 34 4.00 -0.95 -8.08
N ILE A 35 3.86 -1.35 -9.34
CA ILE A 35 2.73 -0.94 -10.20
C ILE A 35 1.40 -1.36 -9.57
N ALA A 36 1.31 -2.59 -9.07
CA ALA A 36 0.10 -3.09 -8.41
C ALA A 36 -0.26 -2.26 -7.18
N PHE A 37 0.71 -1.94 -6.30
CA PHE A 37 0.46 -1.09 -5.13
C PHE A 37 0.06 0.33 -5.53
N THR A 38 0.77 0.94 -6.48
CA THR A 38 0.45 2.29 -6.96
C THR A 38 -0.95 2.34 -7.57
N TRP A 39 -1.33 1.36 -8.39
CA TRP A 39 -2.67 1.28 -8.98
C TRP A 39 -3.75 1.04 -7.94
N PHE A 40 -3.51 0.10 -7.01
CA PHE A 40 -4.46 -0.19 -5.94
C PHE A 40 -4.74 1.06 -5.11
N MET A 41 -3.69 1.81 -4.74
CA MET A 41 -3.84 3.06 -3.98
C MET A 41 -4.47 4.19 -4.80
N ALA A 42 -4.08 4.34 -6.08
CA ALA A 42 -4.64 5.38 -6.94
C ALA A 42 -6.13 5.17 -7.22
N LEU A 43 -6.55 3.91 -7.38
CA LEU A 43 -7.94 3.52 -7.65
C LEU A 43 -8.77 3.31 -6.39
N PHE A 44 -8.14 3.34 -5.20
CA PHE A 44 -8.83 3.10 -3.94
C PHE A 44 -10.07 4.00 -3.87
N PRO A 45 -11.27 3.45 -3.69
CA PRO A 45 -12.47 4.16 -4.08
C PRO A 45 -12.82 5.19 -3.02
N ASP A 46 -13.07 6.41 -3.46
CA ASP A 46 -13.80 7.37 -2.63
C ASP A 46 -15.30 6.98 -2.62
N VAL A 47 -15.90 7.02 -1.44
CA VAL A 47 -17.28 6.58 -1.16
C VAL A 47 -18.28 7.43 -1.93
N ASP A 48 -17.95 8.72 -2.12
CA ASP A 48 -18.91 9.74 -2.51
C ASP A 48 -19.07 9.95 -4.02
N THR A 49 -18.36 9.20 -4.88
CA THR A 49 -18.42 9.44 -6.33
C THR A 49 -18.84 8.21 -7.15
N GLU A 50 -19.92 8.36 -7.94
CA GLU A 50 -20.32 7.44 -9.02
C GLU A 50 -19.31 7.50 -10.18
N SER A 51 -18.06 7.08 -9.93
CA SER A 51 -16.95 7.29 -10.86
C SER A 51 -16.52 6.00 -11.58
N ARG A 52 -15.96 6.15 -12.79
CA ARG A 52 -15.34 5.04 -13.55
C ARG A 52 -14.22 4.35 -12.72
N PRO A 53 -13.31 5.08 -12.03
CA PRO A 53 -12.32 4.47 -11.14
C PRO A 53 -12.93 3.60 -10.03
N ARG A 54 -14.02 4.05 -9.38
CA ARG A 54 -14.74 3.24 -8.38
C ARG A 54 -15.17 1.89 -8.97
N LYS A 55 -15.82 1.89 -10.13
CA LYS A 55 -16.25 0.65 -10.82
C LYS A 55 -15.06 -0.23 -11.18
N MET A 56 -13.94 0.36 -11.63
CA MET A 56 -12.71 -0.40 -11.94
C MET A 56 -12.11 -1.04 -10.70
N PHE A 57 -12.03 -0.31 -9.58
CA PHE A 57 -11.55 -0.85 -8.31
C PHE A 57 -12.36 -2.06 -7.86
N HIS A 58 -13.69 -1.96 -7.83
CA HIS A 58 -14.54 -3.07 -7.38
C HIS A 58 -14.43 -4.30 -8.30
N ARG A 59 -14.27 -4.08 -9.62
CA ARG A 59 -14.00 -5.17 -10.58
C ARG A 59 -12.64 -5.81 -10.32
N ALA A 60 -11.59 -5.02 -10.11
CA ALA A 60 -10.26 -5.52 -9.80
C ALA A 60 -10.24 -6.27 -8.45
N ALA A 61 -10.91 -5.73 -7.44
CA ALA A 61 -11.06 -6.37 -6.13
C ALA A 61 -11.81 -7.70 -6.23
N PHE A 62 -12.89 -7.77 -7.02
CA PHE A 62 -13.60 -9.02 -7.29
C PHE A 62 -12.72 -10.08 -7.95
N VAL A 63 -11.94 -9.69 -8.97
CA VAL A 63 -10.96 -10.58 -9.61
C VAL A 63 -9.90 -11.05 -8.61
N ALA A 64 -9.33 -10.15 -7.81
CA ALA A 64 -8.33 -10.50 -6.80
C ALA A 64 -8.88 -11.49 -5.75
N ILE A 65 -10.10 -11.25 -5.24
CA ILE A 65 -10.78 -12.17 -4.32
C ILE A 65 -10.99 -13.55 -4.98
N THR A 66 -11.41 -13.58 -6.24
CA THR A 66 -11.61 -14.84 -6.99
C THR A 66 -10.30 -15.62 -7.15
N ILE A 67 -9.20 -14.92 -7.43
CA ILE A 67 -7.86 -15.53 -7.51
C ILE A 67 -7.45 -16.10 -6.14
N LEU A 68 -7.60 -15.34 -5.06
CA LEU A 68 -7.26 -15.80 -3.71
C LEU A 68 -8.10 -17.03 -3.30
N TRP A 69 -9.39 -17.03 -3.64
CA TRP A 69 -10.28 -18.18 -3.43
C TRP A 69 -9.80 -19.41 -4.20
N TYR A 70 -9.43 -19.27 -5.48
CA TYR A 70 -8.93 -20.36 -6.32
C TYR A 70 -7.66 -21.00 -5.73
N PHE A 71 -6.77 -20.20 -5.14
CA PHE A 71 -5.56 -20.68 -4.48
C PHE A 71 -5.76 -21.11 -3.02
N ASN A 72 -7.00 -21.20 -2.54
CA ASN A 72 -7.37 -21.53 -1.15
C ASN A 72 -6.73 -20.60 -0.09
N ALA A 73 -6.37 -19.38 -0.48
CA ALA A 73 -5.75 -18.38 0.39
C ALA A 73 -6.82 -17.59 1.17
N TYR A 74 -7.66 -18.28 1.93
CA TYR A 74 -8.87 -17.70 2.53
C TYR A 74 -8.58 -16.61 3.58
N ASP A 75 -7.49 -16.71 4.31
CA ASP A 75 -7.09 -15.69 5.29
C ASP A 75 -6.72 -14.37 4.59
N LEU A 76 -5.91 -14.46 3.54
CA LEU A 76 -5.56 -13.31 2.70
C LEU A 76 -6.77 -12.75 1.97
N MET A 77 -7.67 -13.62 1.52
CA MET A 77 -8.95 -13.23 0.92
C MET A 77 -9.79 -12.41 1.91
N ALA A 78 -9.93 -12.88 3.15
CA ALA A 78 -10.69 -12.18 4.18
C ALA A 78 -10.06 -10.81 4.51
N LEU A 79 -8.74 -10.76 4.72
CA LEU A 79 -8.02 -9.51 4.96
C LEU A 79 -8.19 -8.52 3.79
N PHE A 80 -8.01 -8.99 2.56
CA PHE A 80 -8.17 -8.16 1.37
C PHE A 80 -9.59 -7.65 1.22
N ALA A 81 -10.59 -8.51 1.43
CA ALA A 81 -12.01 -8.13 1.36
C ALA A 81 -12.36 -7.07 2.41
N LEU A 82 -11.88 -7.23 3.66
CA LEU A 82 -12.05 -6.23 4.73
C LEU A 82 -11.47 -4.87 4.34
N VAL A 83 -10.26 -4.85 3.77
CA VAL A 83 -9.64 -3.61 3.28
C VAL A 83 -10.42 -3.00 2.11
N ALA A 84 -10.89 -3.84 1.18
CA ALA A 84 -11.64 -3.38 0.01
C ALA A 84 -13.00 -2.77 0.36
N ILE A 85 -13.65 -3.23 1.43
CA ILE A 85 -14.92 -2.64 1.91
C ILE A 85 -14.70 -1.46 2.87
N ALA A 86 -13.49 -1.26 3.39
CA ALA A 86 -13.19 -0.20 4.36
C ALA A 86 -13.66 1.21 3.95
N PRO A 87 -13.62 1.61 2.66
CA PRO A 87 -14.23 2.86 2.22
C PRO A 87 -15.71 2.95 2.57
N LEU A 88 -16.49 1.90 2.29
CA LEU A 88 -17.95 1.88 2.46
C LEU A 88 -18.42 2.09 3.90
N LEU A 89 -17.52 1.92 4.88
CA LEU A 89 -17.83 2.02 6.31
C LEU A 89 -17.94 3.46 6.82
N HIS A 90 -17.59 4.47 6.02
CA HIS A 90 -17.66 5.87 6.44
C HIS A 90 -18.27 6.78 5.37
N LYS A 91 -18.91 7.88 5.78
CA LYS A 91 -19.44 8.93 4.89
C LYS A 91 -18.44 10.07 4.75
N HIS A 92 -18.35 10.67 3.56
CA HIS A 92 -17.64 11.93 3.27
C HIS A 92 -16.12 11.95 3.45
N ARG A 93 -15.38 11.96 2.31
CA ARG A 93 -13.95 12.34 2.16
C ARG A 93 -13.08 12.04 3.39
N GLY A 94 -13.27 10.84 3.92
CA GLY A 94 -13.04 10.58 5.33
C GLY A 94 -11.58 10.31 5.65
N TRP A 95 -11.36 9.26 6.43
CA TRP A 95 -10.03 8.81 6.79
C TRP A 95 -9.15 8.51 5.58
N THR A 96 -9.70 8.24 4.39
CA THR A 96 -8.94 7.98 3.16
C THR A 96 -8.24 9.21 2.57
N HIS A 97 -8.58 10.43 3.01
CA HIS A 97 -7.89 11.65 2.61
C HIS A 97 -6.99 12.19 3.71
N ALA A 98 -6.92 11.51 4.86
CA ALA A 98 -6.12 11.96 5.97
C ALA A 98 -4.62 11.82 5.65
N TRP A 99 -3.80 12.73 6.16
CA TRP A 99 -2.35 12.68 5.93
C TRP A 99 -1.63 11.38 6.39
N PRO A 100 -2.09 10.63 7.43
CA PRO A 100 -1.41 9.40 7.86
C PRO A 100 -1.89 8.15 7.09
N THR A 101 -2.90 8.26 6.23
CA THR A 101 -3.49 7.14 5.48
C THR A 101 -2.48 6.29 4.71
N PRO A 102 -1.53 6.87 3.92
CA PRO A 102 -0.60 6.04 3.16
C PRO A 102 0.34 5.24 4.09
N TRP A 103 0.69 5.79 5.26
CA TRP A 103 1.50 5.11 6.27
C TRP A 103 0.73 3.97 6.94
N PHE A 104 -0.56 4.17 7.22
CA PHE A 104 -1.44 3.13 7.73
C PHE A 104 -1.56 1.96 6.75
N PHE A 105 -1.73 2.25 5.45
CA PHE A 105 -1.73 1.20 4.44
C PHE A 105 -0.37 0.50 4.30
N ALA A 106 0.75 1.24 4.35
CA ALA A 106 2.08 0.65 4.35
C ALA A 106 2.26 -0.33 5.52
N LEU A 107 1.76 0.02 6.70
CA LEU A 107 1.76 -0.88 7.86
C LEU A 107 0.90 -2.13 7.63
N ILE A 108 -0.33 -1.97 7.11
CA ILE A 108 -1.20 -3.12 6.79
C ILE A 108 -0.51 -4.07 5.81
N PHE A 109 0.10 -3.54 4.75
CA PHE A 109 0.80 -4.37 3.77
C PHE A 109 2.05 -5.03 4.36
N ALA A 110 2.81 -4.33 5.22
CA ALA A 110 3.95 -4.92 5.90
C ALA A 110 3.55 -6.08 6.83
N VAL A 111 2.46 -5.92 7.58
CA VAL A 111 1.90 -7.00 8.43
C VAL A 111 1.36 -8.15 7.58
N ALA A 112 0.65 -7.86 6.49
CA ALA A 112 0.13 -8.89 5.58
C ALA A 112 1.26 -9.67 4.89
N TRP A 113 2.37 -8.99 4.54
CA TRP A 113 3.56 -9.62 3.99
C TRP A 113 4.20 -10.58 5.00
N GLU A 114 4.41 -10.12 6.23
CA GLU A 114 4.97 -10.96 7.29
C GLU A 114 4.04 -12.15 7.60
N TYR A 115 2.73 -11.92 7.63
CA TYR A 115 1.75 -12.97 7.80
C TYR A 115 1.83 -14.03 6.69
N ALA A 116 1.92 -13.61 5.43
CA ALA A 116 2.09 -14.51 4.29
C ALA A 116 3.43 -15.27 4.32
N ARG A 117 4.50 -14.64 4.80
CA ARG A 117 5.81 -15.29 5.01
C ARG A 117 5.71 -16.37 6.09
N VAL A 118 5.01 -16.08 7.18
CA VAL A 118 4.86 -16.96 8.35
C VAL A 118 3.87 -18.08 8.10
N GLN A 119 2.91 -17.94 7.17
CA GLN A 119 2.00 -19.01 6.76
C GLN A 119 2.74 -20.30 6.30
N GLN A 120 4.00 -20.19 5.87
CA GLN A 120 4.83 -21.35 5.55
C GLN A 120 5.47 -22.03 6.79
N GLY A 121 5.24 -21.48 7.99
CA GLY A 121 5.77 -21.93 9.27
C GLY A 121 4.74 -21.85 10.42
N TRP A 122 5.20 -21.98 11.66
CA TRP A 122 4.31 -21.97 12.84
C TRP A 122 4.09 -20.54 13.36
N PHE A 123 2.93 -20.22 13.95
CA PHE A 123 2.56 -18.87 14.41
C PHE A 123 3.59 -18.15 15.30
N ARG A 124 4.51 -18.88 15.95
CA ARG A 124 5.62 -18.32 16.74
C ARG A 124 6.72 -17.66 15.90
N SER A 125 6.66 -17.78 14.58
CA SER A 125 7.65 -17.21 13.66
C SER A 125 7.31 -15.79 13.19
N PHE A 126 6.17 -15.22 13.61
CA PHE A 126 5.85 -13.82 13.35
C PHE A 126 6.77 -12.90 14.15
N SER A 127 7.45 -11.99 13.45
CA SER A 127 8.34 -11.01 14.07
C SER A 127 7.99 -9.59 13.64
N TRP A 128 7.85 -8.70 14.63
CA TRP A 128 7.75 -7.27 14.40
C TRP A 128 9.02 -6.68 13.76
N GLU A 129 10.16 -7.32 13.97
CA GLU A 129 11.42 -6.93 13.32
C GLU A 129 11.30 -7.03 11.80
N ASN A 130 10.72 -8.13 11.28
CA ASN A 130 10.49 -8.30 9.84
C ASN A 130 9.48 -7.29 9.27
N VAL A 131 8.49 -6.88 10.08
CA VAL A 131 7.54 -5.83 9.69
C VAL A 131 8.27 -4.49 9.57
N LEU A 132 9.15 -4.17 10.53
CA LEU A 132 9.98 -2.95 10.48
C LEU A 132 10.98 -3.01 9.32
N ASP A 133 11.61 -4.15 9.07
CA ASP A 133 12.51 -4.39 7.94
C ASP A 133 11.79 -4.21 6.60
N PHE A 134 10.54 -4.64 6.48
CA PHE A 134 9.75 -4.35 5.28
C PHE A 134 9.61 -2.83 5.09
N LEU A 135 9.30 -2.09 6.15
CA LEU A 135 9.10 -0.64 6.08
C LEU A 135 10.41 0.13 5.80
N THR A 136 11.56 -0.35 6.30
CA THR A 136 12.85 0.33 6.20
C THR A 136 13.69 -0.17 5.02
N LEU A 137 13.85 -1.48 4.84
CA LEU A 137 14.69 -2.10 3.82
C LEU A 137 13.96 -2.23 2.47
N ARG A 138 12.62 -2.32 2.47
CA ARG A 138 11.80 -2.39 1.25
C ARG A 138 11.03 -1.09 1.01
N TRP A 139 11.71 0.02 1.26
CA TRP A 139 11.15 1.37 1.17
C TRP A 139 10.54 1.68 -0.21
N ILE A 140 10.99 1.03 -1.30
CA ILE A 140 10.43 1.22 -2.64
C ILE A 140 8.95 0.82 -2.74
N PHE A 141 8.50 -0.18 -1.97
CA PHE A 141 7.08 -0.54 -1.89
C PHE A 141 6.30 0.50 -1.08
N VAL A 142 6.89 1.02 -0.01
CA VAL A 142 6.32 2.12 0.77
C VAL A 142 6.18 3.37 -0.12
N ALA A 143 7.20 3.69 -0.93
CA ALA A 143 7.16 4.77 -1.89
C ALA A 143 6.08 4.56 -2.96
N ALA A 144 5.90 3.33 -3.47
CA ALA A 144 4.84 3.01 -4.42
C ALA A 144 3.43 3.21 -3.84
N ILE A 145 3.22 2.84 -2.58
CA ILE A 145 1.97 3.05 -1.83
C ILE A 145 1.70 4.55 -1.67
N ILE A 146 2.71 5.30 -1.20
CA ILE A 146 2.63 6.75 -1.01
C ILE A 146 2.34 7.45 -2.34
N ALA A 147 3.06 7.11 -3.40
CA ALA A 147 2.88 7.68 -4.74
C ALA A 147 1.47 7.41 -5.30
N GLY A 148 0.96 6.18 -5.15
CA GLY A 148 -0.39 5.85 -5.55
C GLY A 148 -1.44 6.63 -4.76
N HIS A 149 -1.23 6.80 -3.46
CA HIS A 149 -2.14 7.57 -2.61
C HIS A 149 -2.16 9.06 -2.97
N TYR A 150 -1.00 9.68 -3.20
CA TYR A 150 -0.98 11.07 -3.69
C TYR A 150 -1.58 11.20 -5.09
N THR A 151 -1.45 10.18 -5.93
CA THR A 151 -2.14 10.13 -7.23
C THR A 151 -3.66 10.10 -7.04
N HIS A 152 -4.18 9.34 -6.08
CA HIS A 152 -5.59 9.36 -5.70
C HIS A 152 -6.03 10.77 -5.28
N LEU A 153 -5.30 11.42 -4.38
CA LEU A 153 -5.58 12.80 -3.95
C LEU A 153 -5.55 13.79 -5.12
N PHE A 154 -4.59 13.65 -6.03
CA PHE A 154 -4.45 14.49 -7.21
C PHE A 154 -5.62 14.33 -8.19
N LEU A 155 -6.05 13.09 -8.45
CA LEU A 155 -7.21 12.80 -9.31
C LEU A 155 -8.53 13.29 -8.71
N ASP A 156 -8.59 13.47 -7.40
CA ASP A 156 -9.74 14.00 -6.68
C ASP A 156 -9.71 15.54 -6.51
N LEU A 157 -8.74 16.23 -7.12
CA LEU A 157 -8.70 17.70 -7.11
C LEU A 157 -9.83 18.30 -7.97
N PRO A 158 -10.48 19.40 -7.51
CA PRO A 158 -11.60 20.03 -8.23
C PRO A 158 -11.28 20.47 -9.66
N VAL A 159 -10.01 20.81 -9.96
CA VAL A 159 -9.55 21.18 -11.30
C VAL A 159 -9.77 20.05 -12.29
N PHE A 160 -9.49 18.80 -11.89
CA PHE A 160 -9.66 17.64 -12.77
C PHE A 160 -11.14 17.28 -12.95
N SER A 161 -11.98 17.48 -11.92
CA SER A 161 -13.43 17.29 -12.01
C SER A 161 -14.11 18.33 -12.93
N TYR A 162 -13.51 19.51 -13.11
CA TYR A 162 -13.95 20.52 -14.07
C TYR A 162 -13.67 20.09 -15.53
N PHE A 163 -12.45 19.63 -15.84
CA PHE A 163 -12.12 19.14 -17.18
C PHE A 163 -12.94 17.90 -17.58
N LYS A 164 -13.15 16.98 -16.64
CA LYS A 164 -13.95 15.77 -16.88
C LYS A 164 -15.39 16.07 -17.30
N ARG A 165 -16.02 17.12 -16.74
CA ARG A 165 -17.39 17.54 -17.06
C ARG A 165 -17.50 18.27 -18.40
N ARG A 166 -16.39 18.76 -18.96
CA ARG A 166 -16.35 19.50 -20.23
C ARG A 166 -16.12 18.59 -21.44
N LEU A 167 -15.66 17.36 -21.21
CA LEU A 167 -15.31 16.37 -22.24
C LEU A 167 -16.30 15.18 -22.30
N SER A 168 -17.35 15.18 -21.48
CA SER A 168 -18.45 14.20 -21.48
C SER A 168 -19.74 14.84 -21.96
#